data_AF-A0A969BJQ8-F1
#
_entry.id   AF-A0A969BJQ8-F1
#
_cell.length_a   1.000
_cell.length_b   1.000
_cell.length_c   1.000
_cell.angle_alpha   90.00
_cell.angle_beta   90.00
_cell.angle_gamma   90.00
#
_symmetry.space_group_name_H-M   'P 1'
#
loop_
_entity.id
_entity.type
_entity.pdbx_description
1 polymer ?
#
loop_
_entity_poly.entity_id
_entity_poly.type
_entity_poly.pdbx_seq_one_letter_code
_entity_poly.pdbx_strand_id
1 'polypeptide(L)'
;MELRNMVRNVIIGKHNYIESYNLFKRVMLSGSFSIVAIVALTLYFTIDLLTNTYETLPVYGVSICLLLCSVYLNRKGSYCNANYFLFPTLNATVYLFASSESPHTGAFLLFIPSTLAAFAVFGYTQRLFSILMAISSYVLFVSAYFFDFPYCRTATIHLKWSCSTSSSTFR
;
A
#
# COMPACT_ATOMS: atom_id res chain seq x y z
N MET A 1 13.18 -6.14 -22.30
CA MET A 1 12.49 -5.13 -23.14
C MET A 1 10.97 -5.30 -23.15
N GLU A 2 10.44 -6.50 -22.91
CA GLU A 2 8.99 -6.78 -22.97
C GLU A 2 8.17 -6.24 -21.79
N LEU A 3 8.74 -6.22 -20.58
CA LEU A 3 8.03 -5.80 -19.37
C LEU A 3 7.48 -4.36 -19.48
N ARG A 4 8.25 -3.45 -20.08
CA ARG A 4 7.83 -2.05 -20.31
C ARG A 4 6.63 -1.96 -21.24
N ASN A 5 6.54 -2.83 -22.24
CA ASN A 5 5.45 -2.86 -23.21
C ASN A 5 4.20 -3.53 -22.60
N MET A 6 4.36 -4.56 -21.77
CA MET A 6 3.26 -5.16 -21.01
C MET A 6 2.68 -4.17 -20.00
N VAL A 7 3.52 -3.52 -19.19
CA VAL A 7 3.12 -2.50 -18.22
C VAL A 7 2.38 -1.35 -18.92
N ARG A 8 2.87 -0.89 -20.08
CA ARG A 8 2.19 0.13 -20.89
C ARG A 8 0.81 -0.33 -21.37
N ASN A 9 0.70 -1.57 -21.87
CA ASN A 9 -0.57 -2.13 -22.34
C ASN A 9 -1.58 -2.33 -21.21
N VAL A 10 -1.12 -2.71 -20.02
CA VAL A 10 -1.96 -2.88 -18.83
C VAL A 10 -2.49 -1.52 -18.33
N ILE A 11 -1.66 -0.49 -18.31
CA ILE A 11 -2.01 0.82 -17.70
C ILE A 11 -2.78 1.73 -18.66
N ILE A 12 -2.32 1.91 -19.91
CA ILE A 12 -2.81 2.96 -20.81
C ILE A 12 -3.93 2.45 -21.74
N GLY A 13 -3.96 1.14 -21.99
CA GLY A 13 -4.80 0.55 -23.04
C GLY A 13 -4.27 0.87 -24.44
N LYS A 14 -4.58 0.01 -25.42
CA LYS A 14 -3.98 0.03 -26.76
C LYS A 14 -4.33 1.28 -27.61
N HIS A 15 -5.30 2.10 -27.18
CA HIS A 15 -5.95 3.11 -28.03
C HIS A 15 -5.99 4.55 -27.50
N ASN A 16 -5.42 4.85 -26.33
CA ASN A 16 -5.43 6.22 -25.79
C ASN A 16 -4.13 6.95 -26.14
N TYR A 17 -4.23 8.02 -26.93
CA TYR A 17 -3.11 8.92 -27.22
C TYR A 17 -3.08 10.05 -26.18
N ILE A 18 -1.95 10.18 -25.47
CA ILE A 18 -1.74 11.25 -24.49
C ILE A 18 -0.97 12.37 -25.18
N GLU A 19 -1.60 13.54 -25.37
CA GLU A 19 -0.95 14.69 -26.03
C GLU A 19 0.22 15.30 -25.23
N SER A 20 0.21 15.18 -23.90
CA SER A 20 1.21 15.82 -23.03
C SER A 20 2.21 14.83 -22.44
N TYR A 21 3.51 15.06 -22.70
CA TYR A 21 4.61 14.27 -22.16
C TYR A 21 4.64 14.23 -20.63
N ASN A 22 4.28 15.33 -19.97
CA ASN A 22 4.21 15.39 -18.50
C ASN A 22 3.07 14.55 -17.93
N LEU A 23 1.92 14.51 -18.61
CA LEU A 23 0.80 13.66 -18.23
C LEU A 23 1.16 12.18 -18.40
N PHE A 24 1.81 11.83 -19.51
CA PHE A 24 2.27 10.47 -19.78
C PHE A 24 3.19 9.94 -18.68
N LYS A 25 4.18 10.73 -18.25
CA LYS A 25 5.09 10.33 -17.15
C LYS A 25 4.34 10.07 -15.84
N ARG A 26 3.38 10.93 -15.47
CA ARG A 26 2.61 10.79 -14.22
C ARG A 26 1.74 9.53 -14.23
N VAL A 27 1.05 9.27 -15.35
CA VAL A 27 0.21 8.08 -15.53
C VAL A 27 1.05 6.80 -15.48
N MET A 28 2.20 6.79 -16.16
CA MET A 28 3.12 5.65 -16.14
C MET A 28 3.67 5.38 -14.74
N LEU A 29 4.00 6.43 -13.98
CA LEU A 29 4.50 6.32 -12.62
C LEU A 29 3.42 5.76 -11.67
N SER A 30 2.21 6.33 -11.71
CA SER A 30 1.05 5.88 -10.91
C SER A 30 0.67 4.43 -11.18
N GLY A 31 0.64 4.03 -12.46
CA GLY A 31 0.37 2.64 -12.82
C GLY A 31 1.48 1.68 -12.40
N SER A 32 2.75 2.09 -12.43
CA SER A 32 3.86 1.29 -11.91
C SER A 32 3.74 1.08 -10.40
N PHE A 33 3.38 2.13 -9.65
CA PHE A 33 3.10 2.01 -8.21
C PHE A 33 1.94 1.05 -7.92
N SER A 34 0.86 1.09 -8.71
CA SER A 34 -0.27 0.17 -8.54
C SER A 34 0.14 -1.29 -8.74
N ILE A 35 0.95 -1.58 -9.76
CA ILE A 35 1.42 -2.95 -10.03
C ILE A 35 2.31 -3.43 -8.88
N VAL A 36 3.26 -2.60 -8.41
CA VAL A 36 4.13 -2.94 -7.28
C VAL A 36 3.31 -3.20 -6.03
N ALA A 37 2.29 -2.38 -5.75
CA ALA A 37 1.41 -2.55 -4.61
C ALA A 37 0.59 -3.85 -4.68
N ILE A 38 0.05 -4.18 -5.87
CA ILE A 38 -0.67 -5.46 -6.09
C ILE A 38 0.27 -6.65 -5.86
N VAL A 39 1.49 -6.61 -6.40
CA VAL A 39 2.48 -7.68 -6.21
C VAL A 39 2.84 -7.84 -4.73
N ALA A 40 3.11 -6.74 -4.03
CA ALA A 40 3.41 -6.77 -2.60
C ALA A 40 2.24 -7.37 -1.80
N LEU A 41 1.02 -6.90 -2.01
CA LEU A 41 -0.18 -7.44 -1.34
C LEU A 41 -0.42 -8.91 -1.63
N THR A 42 -0.18 -9.35 -2.87
CA THR A 42 -0.33 -10.77 -3.24
C THR A 42 0.70 -11.64 -2.52
N LEU A 43 1.95 -11.15 -2.37
CA LEU A 43 2.97 -11.86 -1.60
C LEU A 43 2.58 -11.98 -0.13
N TYR A 44 2.16 -10.89 0.50
CA TYR A 44 1.69 -10.91 1.90
C TYR A 44 0.48 -11.80 2.10
N PHE A 45 -0.50 -11.75 1.18
CA PHE A 45 -1.65 -12.64 1.20
C PHE A 45 -1.23 -14.12 1.13
N THR A 46 -0.19 -14.44 0.35
CA THR A 46 0.34 -15.81 0.24
C THR A 46 1.06 -16.22 1.53
N ILE A 47 1.86 -15.33 2.13
CA ILE A 47 2.55 -15.58 3.40
C ILE A 47 1.54 -15.83 4.53
N ASP A 48 0.47 -15.05 4.60
CA ASP A 48 -0.57 -15.20 5.62
C ASP A 48 -1.36 -16.50 5.46
N LEU A 49 -1.61 -16.94 4.22
CA LEU A 49 -2.16 -18.26 3.95
C LEU A 49 -1.23 -19.40 4.40
N LEU A 50 0.08 -19.25 4.21
CA LEU A 50 1.06 -20.26 4.64
C LEU A 50 1.24 -20.30 6.16
N THR A 51 1.08 -19.17 6.84
CA THR A 51 1.17 -19.07 8.30
C THR A 51 -0.15 -19.34 9.03
N ASN A 52 -1.25 -19.58 8.28
CA ASN A 52 -2.62 -19.77 8.80
C ASN A 52 -3.13 -18.58 9.63
N THR A 53 -2.68 -17.36 9.30
CA THR A 53 -3.15 -16.13 9.97
C THR A 53 -4.30 -15.54 9.15
N TYR A 54 -5.54 -15.75 9.59
CA TYR A 54 -6.73 -15.36 8.81
C TYR A 54 -7.30 -13.97 9.16
N GLU A 55 -6.82 -13.31 10.22
CA GLU A 55 -7.40 -12.05 10.71
C GLU A 55 -7.20 -10.88 9.72
N THR A 56 -6.09 -10.89 9.00
CA THR A 56 -5.65 -9.85 8.03
C THR A 56 -6.08 -10.15 6.59
N LEU A 57 -6.55 -11.37 6.32
CA LEU A 57 -6.95 -11.83 4.98
C LEU A 57 -8.03 -10.96 4.28
N PRO A 58 -9.15 -10.59 4.93
CA PRO A 58 -10.18 -9.77 4.27
C PRO A 58 -9.66 -8.37 3.94
N VAL A 59 -8.73 -7.85 4.73
CA VAL A 59 -8.12 -6.54 4.54
C VAL A 59 -7.30 -6.51 3.24
N TYR A 60 -6.48 -7.53 3.01
CA TYR A 60 -5.72 -7.65 1.76
C TYR A 60 -6.63 -7.81 0.54
N GLY A 61 -7.70 -8.61 0.67
CA GLY A 61 -8.68 -8.79 -0.40
C GLY A 61 -9.33 -7.46 -0.82
N VAL A 62 -9.78 -6.66 0.14
CA VAL A 62 -10.39 -5.34 -0.13
C VAL A 62 -9.38 -4.39 -0.76
N SER A 63 -8.15 -4.33 -0.26
CA SER A 63 -7.08 -3.49 -0.80
C SER A 63 -6.70 -3.85 -2.23
N ILE A 64 -6.59 -5.15 -2.56
CA ILE A 64 -6.35 -5.63 -3.93
C ILE A 64 -7.50 -5.22 -4.84
N CYS A 65 -8.75 -5.40 -4.42
CA CYS A 65 -9.93 -4.98 -5.18
C CYS A 65 -9.92 -3.47 -5.48
N LEU A 66 -9.60 -2.63 -4.49
CA LEU A 66 -9.49 -1.18 -4.66
C LEU A 66 -8.36 -0.79 -5.63
N LEU A 67 -7.20 -1.45 -5.54
CA LEU A 67 -6.10 -1.21 -6.48
C LEU A 67 -6.46 -1.65 -7.91
N LEU A 68 -7.15 -2.77 -8.08
CA LEU A 68 -7.65 -3.21 -9.40
C LEU A 68 -8.67 -2.22 -9.97
N CYS A 69 -9.58 -1.70 -9.14
CA CYS A 69 -10.51 -0.63 -9.54
C CYS A 69 -9.76 0.63 -9.97
N SER A 70 -8.69 1.01 -9.27
CA SER A 70 -7.85 2.15 -9.64
C SER A 70 -7.14 1.95 -10.98
N VAL A 71 -6.58 0.76 -11.23
CA VAL A 71 -5.99 0.40 -12.53
C VAL A 71 -7.04 0.44 -13.64
N TYR A 72 -8.26 -0.03 -13.38
CA TYR A 72 -9.36 0.02 -14.33
C TYR A 72 -9.79 1.47 -14.64
N LEU A 73 -9.84 2.36 -13.64
CA LEU A 73 -10.11 3.78 -13.84
C LEU A 73 -8.99 4.48 -14.63
N ASN A 74 -7.73 4.14 -14.35
CA ASN A 74 -6.58 4.62 -15.13
C ASN A 74 -6.71 4.25 -16.62
N ARG A 75 -7.23 3.05 -16.91
CA ARG A 75 -7.44 2.55 -18.27
C ARG A 75 -8.61 3.26 -19.00
N LYS A 76 -9.59 3.82 -18.28
CA LYS A 76 -10.69 4.61 -18.85
C LYS A 76 -10.30 6.05 -19.24
N GLY A 77 -9.05 6.47 -18.98
CA GLY A 77 -8.54 7.79 -19.37
C GLY A 77 -8.88 8.92 -18.39
N SER A 78 -9.58 8.66 -17.29
CA SER A 78 -9.82 9.62 -16.21
C SER A 78 -8.68 9.62 -15.18
N TYR A 79 -7.50 10.07 -15.60
CA TYR A 79 -6.26 9.99 -14.81
C TYR A 79 -6.30 10.74 -13.47
N CYS A 80 -7.01 11.88 -13.40
CA CYS A 80 -7.18 12.60 -12.14
C CYS A 80 -8.01 11.80 -11.14
N ASN A 81 -9.11 11.18 -11.61
CA ASN A 81 -10.01 10.41 -10.75
C ASN A 81 -9.36 9.11 -10.27
N ALA A 82 -8.57 8.46 -11.12
CA ALA A 82 -7.81 7.29 -10.72
C ALA A 82 -6.84 7.60 -9.58
N ASN A 83 -6.09 8.71 -9.67
CA ASN A 83 -5.18 9.14 -8.62
C ASN A 83 -5.90 9.49 -7.31
N TYR A 84 -7.13 10.04 -7.38
CA TYR A 84 -7.94 10.29 -6.18
C TYR A 84 -8.33 9.02 -5.43
N PHE A 85 -8.54 7.89 -6.12
CA PHE A 85 -8.83 6.61 -5.45
C PHE A 85 -7.55 5.87 -5.05
N LEU A 86 -6.49 6.00 -5.83
CA LEU A 86 -5.24 5.27 -5.65
C LEU A 86 -4.52 5.65 -4.35
N PHE A 87 -4.40 6.94 -4.06
CA PHE A 87 -3.62 7.42 -2.90
C PHE A 87 -4.28 7.16 -1.54
N PRO A 88 -5.60 7.37 -1.36
CA PRO A 88 -6.30 6.93 -0.15
C PRO A 88 -6.18 5.43 0.05
N THR A 89 -6.30 4.64 -1.02
CA THR A 89 -6.15 3.19 -0.96
C THR A 89 -4.73 2.80 -0.53
N LEU A 90 -3.70 3.41 -1.11
CA LEU A 90 -2.31 3.19 -0.71
C LEU A 90 -2.08 3.57 0.76
N ASN A 91 -2.58 4.73 1.19
CA ASN A 91 -2.45 5.18 2.57
C ASN A 91 -3.17 4.27 3.56
N ALA A 92 -4.39 3.81 3.23
CA ALA A 92 -5.12 2.82 4.02
C ALA A 92 -4.36 1.49 4.07
N THR A 93 -3.82 1.04 2.93
CA THR A 93 -3.04 -0.19 2.85
C THR A 93 -1.79 -0.13 3.73
N VAL A 94 -1.01 0.96 3.62
CA VAL A 94 0.21 1.16 4.44
C VAL A 94 -0.13 1.26 5.92
N TYR A 95 -1.23 1.92 6.27
CA TYR A 95 -1.71 1.97 7.65
C TYR A 95 -2.07 0.59 8.19
N LEU A 96 -2.78 -0.22 7.40
CA LEU A 96 -3.16 -1.58 7.79
C LEU A 96 -1.94 -2.50 7.93
N PHE A 97 -0.92 -2.33 7.08
CA PHE A 97 0.37 -3.01 7.26
C PHE A 97 1.06 -2.58 8.55
N ALA A 98 1.12 -1.28 8.81
CA ALA A 98 1.73 -0.74 10.01
C ALA A 98 0.99 -1.13 11.30
N SER A 99 -0.32 -1.38 11.23
CA SER A 99 -1.11 -1.83 12.39
C SER A 99 -1.06 -3.35 12.60
N SER A 100 -0.81 -4.13 11.54
CA SER A 100 -0.76 -5.59 11.62
C SER A 100 0.59 -6.11 12.11
N GLU A 101 1.65 -5.34 11.89
CA GLU A 101 3.00 -5.68 12.36
C GLU A 101 3.41 -4.90 13.61
N SER A 102 4.34 -5.47 14.38
CA SER A 102 4.90 -4.79 15.54
C SER A 102 5.63 -3.49 15.15
N PRO A 103 5.70 -2.48 16.03
CA PRO A 103 6.48 -1.28 15.76
C PRO A 103 7.98 -1.54 15.48
N HIS A 104 8.49 -2.72 15.84
CA HIS A 104 9.90 -3.08 15.68
C HIS A 104 10.27 -3.62 14.30
N THR A 105 9.31 -4.01 13.47
CA THR A 105 9.56 -4.58 12.14
C THR A 105 9.88 -3.51 11.08
N GLY A 106 9.65 -2.23 11.38
CA GLY A 106 9.95 -1.14 10.45
C GLY A 106 8.87 -0.83 9.42
N ALA A 107 7.67 -1.43 9.52
CA ALA A 107 6.54 -1.18 8.61
C ALA A 107 6.16 0.32 8.50
N PHE A 108 6.43 1.08 9.55
CA PHE A 108 6.24 2.53 9.59
C PHE A 108 7.12 3.30 8.58
N LEU A 109 8.23 2.72 8.12
CA LEU A 109 9.08 3.30 7.08
C LEU A 109 8.38 3.37 5.72
N LEU A 110 7.32 2.57 5.48
CA LEU A 110 6.55 2.56 4.24
C LEU A 110 5.72 3.84 4.03
N PHE A 111 5.49 4.64 5.09
CA PHE A 111 4.85 5.95 4.95
C PHE A 111 5.74 6.98 4.22
N ILE A 112 7.07 6.85 4.31
CA ILE A 112 8.02 7.74 3.62
C ILE A 112 7.89 7.62 2.10
N PRO A 113 8.05 6.43 1.47
CA PRO A 113 7.88 6.30 0.03
C PRO A 113 6.43 6.56 -0.41
N SER A 114 5.42 6.31 0.44
CA SER A 114 4.02 6.66 0.12
C SER A 114 3.82 8.17 -0.03
N THR A 115 4.34 8.97 0.90
CA THR A 115 4.25 10.45 0.83
C THR A 115 5.05 11.01 -0.36
N LEU A 116 6.26 10.49 -0.61
CA LEU A 116 7.07 10.84 -1.78
C LEU A 116 6.35 10.50 -3.10
N ALA A 117 5.70 9.33 -3.17
CA ALA A 117 4.91 8.94 -4.34
C ALA A 117 3.75 9.92 -4.58
N ALA A 118 3.07 10.39 -3.52
CA ALA A 118 2.00 11.38 -3.62
C ALA A 118 2.49 12.73 -4.16
N PHE A 119 3.68 13.19 -3.73
CA PHE A 119 4.28 14.39 -4.29
C PHE A 119 4.73 14.20 -5.75
N ALA A 120 5.30 13.04 -6.09
CA ALA A 120 5.80 12.75 -7.42
C ALA A 120 4.68 12.63 -8.48
N VAL A 121 3.54 12.02 -8.12
CA VAL A 121 2.44 11.77 -9.07
C VAL A 121 1.59 13.01 -9.32
N PHE A 122 1.22 13.77 -8.29
CA PHE A 122 0.31 14.93 -8.44
C PHE A 122 1.02 16.20 -8.95
N GLY A 123 2.34 16.33 -8.72
CA GLY A 123 3.16 17.42 -9.25
C GLY A 123 2.62 18.83 -8.96
N TYR A 124 3.03 19.81 -9.76
CA TYR A 124 2.72 21.23 -9.51
C TYR A 124 1.26 21.62 -9.80
N THR A 125 0.57 20.86 -10.66
CA THR A 125 -0.78 21.19 -11.13
C THR A 125 -1.85 20.96 -10.05
N GLN A 126 -1.63 20.00 -9.15
CA GLN A 126 -2.57 19.61 -8.09
C GLN A 126 -1.89 19.60 -6.72
N ARG A 127 -1.14 20.67 -6.44
CA ARG A 127 -0.26 20.79 -5.26
C ARG A 127 -1.01 20.64 -3.93
N LEU A 128 -2.24 21.16 -3.87
CA LEU A 128 -3.08 21.09 -2.67
C LEU A 128 -3.46 19.65 -2.32
N PHE A 129 -3.69 18.81 -3.33
CA PHE A 129 -4.00 17.39 -3.12
C PHE A 129 -2.79 16.58 -2.67
N SER A 130 -1.58 16.86 -3.20
CA SER A 130 -0.36 16.26 -2.66
C SER A 130 -0.19 16.56 -1.17
N ILE A 131 -0.42 17.82 -0.77
CA ILE A 131 -0.27 18.25 0.62
C ILE A 131 -1.32 17.57 1.50
N LEU A 132 -2.59 17.52 1.08
CA LEU A 132 -3.63 16.81 1.81
C LEU A 132 -3.31 15.31 1.97
N MET A 133 -2.80 14.65 0.92
CA MET A 133 -2.42 13.25 1.00
C MET A 133 -1.22 13.03 1.93
N ALA A 134 -0.23 13.92 1.91
CA ALA A 134 0.92 13.83 2.82
C ALA A 134 0.51 14.06 4.28
N ILE A 135 -0.36 15.03 4.55
CA ILE A 135 -0.93 15.25 5.89
C ILE A 135 -1.73 14.03 6.31
N SER A 136 -2.57 13.47 5.43
CA SER A 136 -3.32 12.25 5.72
C SER A 136 -2.41 11.08 6.07
N SER A 137 -1.32 10.86 5.33
CA SER A 137 -0.32 9.83 5.66
C SER A 137 0.31 10.06 7.02
N TYR A 138 0.63 11.31 7.36
CA TYR A 138 1.18 11.66 8.68
C TYR A 138 0.19 11.40 9.81
N VAL A 139 -1.08 11.78 9.64
CA VAL A 139 -2.15 11.51 10.62
C VAL A 139 -2.35 10.01 10.80
N LEU A 140 -2.32 9.22 9.72
CA LEU A 140 -2.40 7.76 9.77
C LEU A 140 -1.19 7.15 10.50
N PHE A 141 0.02 7.66 10.25
CA PHE A 141 1.23 7.24 10.95
C PHE A 141 1.13 7.50 12.46
N VAL A 142 0.76 8.72 12.86
CA VAL A 142 0.57 9.07 14.28
C VAL A 142 -0.53 8.21 14.88
N SER A 143 -1.63 7.99 14.15
CA SER A 143 -2.72 7.15 14.63
C SER A 143 -2.29 5.70 14.82
N ALA A 144 -1.52 5.12 13.90
CA ALA A 144 -1.00 3.75 14.04
C ALA A 144 -0.03 3.61 15.22
N TYR A 145 0.71 4.68 15.54
CA TYR A 145 1.67 4.67 16.63
C TYR A 145 1.00 4.80 18.01
N PHE A 146 -0.03 5.65 18.14
CA PHE A 146 -0.68 5.92 19.42
C PHE A 146 -1.92 5.06 19.69
N PHE A 147 -2.63 4.60 18.65
CA PHE A 147 -3.76 3.69 18.81
C PHE A 147 -3.30 2.25 18.57
N ASP A 148 -2.83 1.61 19.66
CA ASP A 148 -2.71 0.16 19.74
C ASP A 148 -4.13 -0.43 19.65
N PHE A 149 -4.50 -1.03 18.50
CA PHE A 149 -5.76 -1.78 18.44
C PHE A 149 -5.59 -3.11 19.20
N PRO A 150 -6.33 -3.34 20.29
CA PRO A 150 -6.18 -4.56 21.10
C PRO A 150 -6.62 -5.83 20.35
N TYR A 151 -7.34 -5.71 19.24
CA TYR A 151 -7.77 -6.85 18.42
C TYR A 151 -6.61 -7.58 17.72
N CYS A 152 -5.49 -6.89 17.45
CA CYS A 152 -4.31 -7.45 16.76
C CYS A 152 -3.10 -7.64 17.71
N ARG A 153 -3.33 -7.83 19.02
CA ARG A 153 -2.25 -8.11 20.00
C ARG A 153 -2.37 -9.50 20.63
N THR A 154 -3.48 -10.21 20.44
CA THR A 154 -3.72 -11.52 21.08
C THR A 154 -2.88 -12.65 20.47
N ALA A 155 -2.47 -12.54 19.20
CA ALA A 155 -1.65 -13.56 18.53
C ALA A 155 -0.16 -13.54 18.98
N THR A 156 0.39 -12.38 19.37
CA THR A 156 1.81 -12.29 19.76
C THR A 156 2.07 -12.75 21.19
N ILE A 157 1.05 -12.70 22.06
CA ILE A 157 1.19 -13.12 23.46
C ILE A 157 1.34 -14.65 23.55
N HIS A 158 0.68 -15.43 22.69
CA HIS A 158 0.80 -16.90 22.73
C HIS A 158 2.17 -17.44 22.30
N LEU A 159 2.95 -16.72 21.48
CA LEU A 159 4.33 -17.13 21.14
C LEU A 159 5.38 -16.62 22.14
N LYS A 160 5.11 -15.52 22.84
CA LYS A 160 6.04 -14.99 23.85
C LYS A 160 6.04 -15.79 25.15
N TRP A 161 4.96 -16.50 25.47
CA TRP A 161 4.91 -17.40 26.63
C TRP A 161 5.50 -18.80 26.39
N SER A 162 5.60 -19.30 25.15
CA SER A 162 6.23 -20.60 24.90
C SER A 162 7.76 -20.57 24.90
N CYS A 163 8.39 -19.40 24.78
CA CYS A 163 9.86 -19.30 24.69
C CYS A 163 10.54 -18.79 25.97
N SER A 164 9.80 -18.44 27.03
CA SER A 164 10.36 -17.88 28.29
C SER A 164 10.38 -18.87 29.48
N THR A 165 9.95 -20.11 29.29
CA THR A 165 9.84 -21.12 30.37
C THR A 165 10.85 -22.27 30.28
N SER A 166 11.92 -22.13 29.49
CA SER A 166 12.95 -23.18 29.30
C SER A 166 14.38 -22.74 29.70
N SER A 167 14.54 -21.83 30.66
CA SER A 167 15.87 -21.42 31.13
C SER A 167 15.96 -21.18 32.64
N SER A 168 15.36 -22.07 33.45
CA SER A 168 15.59 -22.07 34.90
C SER A 168 15.60 -23.48 35.48
N THR A 169 16.51 -24.33 34.99
CA THR A 169 16.94 -25.54 35.70
C THR A 169 18.42 -25.81 35.44
N PHE A 170 19.27 -25.00 36.06
CA PHE A 170 20.65 -25.37 36.37
C PHE A 170 20.85 -25.07 37.86
N ARG A 171 20.63 -26.10 38.66
CA ARG A 171 21.24 -26.35 39.97
C ARG A 171 21.60 -27.81 40.01
#